data_AF-A0A2V9T288-F1
#
_entry.id   AF-A0A2V9T288-F1
#
_cell.length_a   1.000
_cell.length_b   1.000
_cell.length_c   1.000
_cell.angle_alpha   90.00
_cell.angle_beta   90.00
_cell.angle_gamma   90.00
#
_symmetry.space_group_name_H-M   'P 1'
#
loop_
_entity.id
_entity.type
_entity.pdbx_description
1 polymer ?
#
loop_
_entity_poly.entity_id
_entity_poly.type
_entity_poly.pdbx_seq_one_letter_code
_entity_poly.pdbx_strand_id
1 'polypeptide(L)'
;MEDLDSRWQRVVERRSFLKNIGIAGATLSAGALLKTEGNAQTTRSTGRLSKGDVALLQFALWAETVESDLWTQYAELGGVGPSGGGAAQSSEEFQTFIGGNPAYTLALQNLDGDMPQYITDNTDDELSHAAFLKAFLISRGEVPVDLEPFRILPSSQATGARQIKRLTNLMNLNVDLSWYTRYRSGKNPDLGAAFKGPFVIKNQPAIPLNDTDTPPSTNPTVPIAGRDAERIQAIANTAGFHFAFIEQGGASLYPTLAFKANDPTVLRILVSIGGVEIDHFGLWHDKGGNAVAQPLAGVVDPVTGLTFPDLNNPATELTQTNKILPEPCNFISKSLPRCSVIRPTSTQNGGAVATVKAFTEDGLFIGQPAAFFELSMQLAIAADSVRRGL
;
A
#
# COMPACT_ATOMS: atom_id res chain seq x y z
N MET A 1 -38.96 -32.24 18.21
CA MET A 1 -39.18 -30.89 17.66
C MET A 1 -38.76 -29.88 18.73
N GLU A 2 -37.50 -30.00 19.20
CA GLU A 2 -37.02 -29.38 20.46
C GLU A 2 -35.54 -28.97 20.38
N ASP A 3 -34.96 -28.95 19.16
CA ASP A 3 -33.53 -28.66 18.92
C ASP A 3 -33.29 -27.42 18.02
N LEU A 4 -34.37 -26.76 17.60
CA LEU A 4 -34.29 -25.51 16.84
C LEU A 4 -34.53 -24.29 17.75
N ASP A 5 -35.41 -24.38 18.75
CA ASP A 5 -35.69 -23.27 19.66
C ASP A 5 -34.53 -22.95 20.62
N SER A 6 -33.77 -23.97 21.03
CA SER A 6 -32.57 -23.80 21.88
C SER A 6 -31.38 -23.16 21.15
N ARG A 7 -31.32 -23.30 19.82
CA ARG A 7 -30.35 -22.60 18.95
C ARG A 7 -30.78 -21.19 18.60
N TRP A 8 -32.09 -20.92 18.51
CA TRP A 8 -32.64 -19.59 18.31
C TRP A 8 -32.53 -18.68 19.55
N GLN A 9 -32.74 -19.20 20.76
CA GLN A 9 -32.55 -18.40 21.98
C GLN A 9 -31.09 -17.96 22.19
N ARG A 10 -30.11 -18.79 21.80
CA ARG A 10 -28.67 -18.48 21.93
C ARG A 10 -28.19 -17.39 20.96
N VAL A 11 -28.90 -17.16 19.86
CA VAL A 11 -28.65 -16.08 18.88
C VAL A 11 -29.35 -14.78 19.30
N VAL A 12 -30.46 -14.88 20.03
CA VAL A 12 -31.19 -13.72 20.60
C VAL A 12 -30.50 -13.18 21.86
N GLU A 13 -29.86 -14.03 22.67
CA GLU A 13 -29.04 -13.60 23.83
C GLU A 13 -27.73 -12.89 23.44
N ARG A 14 -27.19 -13.14 22.24
CA ARG A 14 -25.99 -12.43 21.74
C ARG A 14 -26.31 -11.07 21.11
N ARG A 15 -27.59 -10.73 20.92
CA ARG A 15 -28.06 -9.43 20.42
C ARG A 15 -28.73 -8.55 21.48
N SER A 16 -28.83 -9.02 22.73
CA SER A 16 -29.33 -8.21 23.86
C SER A 16 -28.23 -7.42 24.58
N PHE A 17 -26.94 -7.73 24.35
CA PHE A 17 -25.82 -7.00 24.96
C PHE A 17 -25.56 -5.60 24.36
N LEU A 18 -26.13 -5.29 23.19
CA LEU A 18 -25.98 -3.99 22.52
C LEU A 18 -27.26 -3.14 22.53
N LYS A 19 -28.25 -3.46 23.37
CA LYS A 19 -29.54 -2.74 23.39
C LYS A 19 -29.85 -1.93 24.65
N ASN A 20 -28.87 -1.71 25.54
CA ASN A 20 -29.06 -0.94 26.78
C ASN A 20 -28.21 0.35 26.89
N ILE A 21 -27.85 0.99 25.78
CA ILE A 21 -27.40 2.39 25.82
C ILE A 21 -28.37 3.23 24.99
N GLY A 22 -29.58 3.39 25.53
CA GLY A 22 -30.57 4.36 25.09
C GLY A 22 -30.62 5.53 26.07
N ILE A 23 -30.12 6.68 25.61
CA ILE A 23 -30.61 8.03 25.88
C ILE A 23 -30.85 8.38 27.36
N ALA A 24 -29.84 8.98 27.99
CA ALA A 24 -30.02 9.92 29.08
C ALA A 24 -29.33 11.23 28.70
N GLY A 25 -30.11 12.29 28.53
CA GLY A 25 -29.61 13.63 28.24
C GLY A 25 -28.74 14.13 29.38
N ALA A 26 -27.48 14.41 29.09
CA ALA A 26 -26.62 15.25 29.90
C ALA A 26 -25.62 15.94 28.96
N THR A 27 -25.64 17.27 28.93
CA THR A 27 -24.57 18.09 28.37
C THR A 27 -23.27 17.77 29.12
N LEU A 28 -22.43 16.90 28.55
CA LEU A 28 -21.12 16.57 29.07
C LEU A 28 -20.08 17.31 28.23
N SER A 29 -19.42 18.29 28.83
CA SER A 29 -18.25 18.92 28.26
C SER A 29 -17.13 17.88 28.10
N ALA A 30 -16.37 17.97 27.01
CA ALA A 30 -15.33 17.04 26.59
C ALA A 30 -14.22 16.74 27.64
N GLY A 31 -14.21 17.43 28.79
CA GLY A 31 -13.23 17.26 29.85
C GLY A 31 -13.46 16.09 30.82
N ALA A 32 -14.63 15.44 30.82
CA ALA A 32 -14.95 14.40 31.81
C ALA A 32 -14.64 12.96 31.35
N LEU A 33 -14.56 12.69 30.04
CA LEU A 33 -14.24 11.36 29.50
C LEU A 33 -12.74 11.06 29.46
N LEU A 34 -11.88 12.08 29.58
CA LEU A 34 -10.41 11.93 29.62
C LEU A 34 -9.86 11.48 30.98
N LYS A 35 -10.70 11.30 32.01
CA LYS A 35 -10.23 11.03 33.39
C LYS A 35 -10.33 9.57 33.83
N THR A 36 -10.97 8.69 33.07
CA THR A 36 -11.17 7.28 33.45
C THR A 36 -10.33 6.27 32.66
N GLU A 37 -9.61 6.70 31.62
CA GLU A 37 -8.62 5.86 30.90
C GLU A 37 -7.17 6.06 31.39
N GLY A 38 -6.98 6.80 32.47
CA GLY A 38 -5.64 7.22 32.94
C GLY A 38 -4.88 6.24 33.84
N ASN A 39 -5.31 4.98 33.99
CA ASN A 39 -4.68 4.02 34.92
C ASN A 39 -4.25 2.67 34.32
N ALA A 40 -4.28 2.52 32.99
CA ALA A 40 -3.60 1.42 32.31
C ALA A 40 -2.49 2.00 31.42
N GLN A 41 -1.22 1.69 31.74
CA GLN A 41 0.01 2.18 31.09
C GLN A 41 0.45 3.62 31.43
N THR A 42 0.54 3.95 32.72
CA THR A 42 1.38 5.08 33.19
C THR A 42 2.82 4.66 33.54
N THR A 43 3.39 3.69 32.83
CA THR A 43 4.84 3.71 32.59
C THR A 43 5.07 4.45 31.29
N ARG A 44 4.96 5.79 31.33
CA ARG A 44 5.60 6.62 30.32
C ARG A 44 7.07 6.23 30.32
N SER A 45 7.53 5.47 29.33
CA SER A 45 8.98 5.36 29.08
C SER A 45 9.44 6.70 28.53
N THR A 46 9.49 7.75 29.35
CA THR A 46 10.07 9.06 28.97
C THR A 46 11.56 8.98 28.62
N GLY A 47 12.16 7.80 28.67
CA GLY A 47 13.52 7.55 28.22
C GLY A 47 13.68 7.77 26.72
N ARG A 48 14.83 8.31 26.33
CA ARG A 48 15.25 8.44 24.94
C ARG A 48 15.28 7.06 24.26
N LEU A 49 14.82 6.97 23.01
CA LEU A 49 14.88 5.73 22.24
C LEU A 49 16.35 5.30 22.03
N SER A 50 16.57 4.00 21.86
CA SER A 50 17.87 3.50 21.44
C SER A 50 18.17 3.99 20.01
N LYS A 51 19.45 4.15 19.66
CA LYS A 51 19.82 4.52 18.28
C LYS A 51 19.28 3.53 17.24
N GLY A 52 19.14 2.26 17.61
CA GLY A 52 18.57 1.23 16.74
C GLY A 52 17.08 1.45 16.51
N ASP A 53 16.29 1.63 17.57
CA ASP A 53 14.85 1.89 17.44
C ASP A 53 14.57 3.19 16.67
N VAL A 54 15.40 4.23 16.87
CA VAL A 54 15.33 5.45 16.06
C VAL A 54 15.60 5.15 14.59
N ALA A 55 16.63 4.37 14.26
CA ALA A 55 16.94 4.02 12.87
C ALA A 55 15.79 3.26 12.19
N LEU A 56 15.10 2.34 12.89
CA LEU A 56 13.93 1.64 12.37
C LEU A 56 12.80 2.61 12.04
N LEU A 57 12.47 3.51 12.97
CA LEU A 57 11.40 4.50 12.77
C LEU A 57 11.73 5.57 11.73
N GLN A 58 12.99 5.97 11.62
CA GLN A 58 13.43 6.90 10.59
C GLN A 58 13.30 6.30 9.19
N PHE A 59 13.61 5.01 9.04
CA PHE A 59 13.41 4.33 7.77
C PHE A 59 11.93 4.09 7.47
N ALA A 60 11.12 3.70 8.47
CA ALA A 60 9.68 3.61 8.31
C ALA A 60 9.11 4.97 7.86
N LEU A 61 9.47 6.08 8.53
CA LEU A 61 9.04 7.42 8.13
C LEU A 61 9.46 7.77 6.69
N TRP A 62 10.67 7.38 6.29
CA TRP A 62 11.13 7.55 4.91
C TRP A 62 10.22 6.81 3.92
N ALA A 63 9.88 5.54 4.20
CA ALA A 63 9.01 4.72 3.35
C ALA A 63 7.61 5.33 3.26
N GLU A 64 6.96 5.59 4.39
CA GLU A 64 5.61 6.20 4.44
C GLU A 64 5.56 7.56 3.74
N THR A 65 6.64 8.34 3.78
CA THR A 65 6.69 9.65 3.08
C THR A 65 6.78 9.47 1.55
N VAL A 66 7.51 8.45 1.09
CA VAL A 66 7.58 8.08 -0.33
C VAL A 66 6.22 7.54 -0.81
N GLU A 67 5.61 6.65 -0.03
CA GLU A 67 4.32 6.03 -0.35
C GLU A 67 3.17 7.05 -0.29
N SER A 68 3.18 7.96 0.68
CA SER A 68 2.26 9.10 0.71
C SER A 68 2.30 9.94 -0.57
N ASP A 69 3.50 10.22 -1.13
CA ASP A 69 3.64 11.03 -2.33
C ASP A 69 3.13 10.33 -3.60
N LEU A 70 3.36 9.02 -3.72
CA LEU A 70 2.86 8.25 -4.87
C LEU A 70 1.35 8.00 -4.77
N TRP A 71 0.83 7.69 -3.58
CA TRP A 71 -0.60 7.46 -3.38
C TRP A 71 -1.42 8.75 -3.55
N THR A 72 -0.88 9.88 -3.12
CA THR A 72 -1.48 11.20 -3.39
C THR A 72 -1.64 11.43 -4.90
N GLN A 73 -0.66 11.04 -5.73
CA GLN A 73 -0.78 11.18 -7.19
C GLN A 73 -1.87 10.26 -7.77
N TYR A 74 -2.04 9.06 -7.25
CA TYR A 74 -3.14 8.18 -7.65
C TYR A 74 -4.50 8.73 -7.23
N ALA A 75 -4.63 9.23 -6.00
CA ALA A 75 -5.86 9.83 -5.50
C ALA A 75 -6.25 11.07 -6.30
N GLU A 76 -5.29 11.95 -6.61
CA GLU A 76 -5.54 13.16 -7.43
C GLU A 76 -6.28 12.85 -8.73
N LEU A 77 -5.88 11.77 -9.41
CA LEU A 77 -6.41 11.44 -10.74
C LEU A 77 -7.59 10.46 -10.66
N GLY A 78 -7.55 9.49 -9.75
CA GLY A 78 -8.43 8.33 -9.77
C GLY A 78 -9.19 8.04 -8.47
N GLY A 79 -8.97 8.81 -7.40
CA GLY A 79 -9.67 8.63 -6.13
C GLY A 79 -11.10 9.21 -6.11
N VAL A 80 -11.75 9.16 -4.95
CA VAL A 80 -12.99 9.90 -4.65
C VAL A 80 -12.81 10.84 -3.46
N GLY A 81 -13.51 11.98 -3.46
CA GLY A 81 -13.59 12.84 -2.28
C GLY A 81 -14.11 12.05 -1.06
N PRO A 82 -13.76 12.47 0.17
CA PRO A 82 -13.96 11.64 1.35
C PRO A 82 -15.43 11.28 1.57
N SER A 83 -15.68 9.97 1.73
CA SER A 83 -16.95 9.40 2.20
C SER A 83 -16.92 9.10 3.72
N GLY A 84 -15.78 9.32 4.39
CA GLY A 84 -15.50 9.04 5.80
C GLY A 84 -14.71 10.16 6.50
N GLY A 85 -14.55 10.05 7.83
CA GLY A 85 -13.96 11.08 8.70
C GLY A 85 -12.49 10.86 9.05
N GLY A 86 -11.68 10.37 8.11
CA GLY A 86 -10.24 10.13 8.27
C GLY A 86 -9.42 11.39 8.60
N ALA A 87 -8.20 11.20 9.11
CA ALA A 87 -7.38 12.31 9.61
C ALA A 87 -6.83 13.20 8.48
N ALA A 88 -6.38 12.63 7.36
CA ALA A 88 -5.99 13.42 6.18
C ALA A 88 -7.24 13.93 5.43
N GLN A 89 -8.32 13.16 5.45
CA GLN A 89 -9.64 13.53 4.94
C GLN A 89 -10.27 14.75 5.62
N SER A 90 -9.82 15.09 6.84
CA SER A 90 -10.25 16.29 7.57
C SER A 90 -9.60 17.59 7.07
N SER A 91 -8.52 17.50 6.30
CA SER A 91 -7.89 18.68 5.70
C SER A 91 -8.66 19.12 4.46
N GLU A 92 -9.07 20.39 4.43
CA GLU A 92 -9.76 21.00 3.27
C GLU A 92 -8.91 20.87 1.99
N GLU A 93 -7.58 20.88 2.13
CA GLU A 93 -6.65 20.66 1.03
C GLU A 93 -6.89 19.30 0.36
N PHE A 94 -6.92 18.19 1.12
CA PHE A 94 -7.14 16.83 0.59
C PHE A 94 -8.46 16.69 -0.18
N GLN A 95 -9.49 17.43 0.21
CA GLN A 95 -10.82 17.35 -0.42
C GLN A 95 -10.89 17.97 -1.81
N THR A 96 -10.02 18.95 -2.12
CA THR A 96 -10.18 19.81 -3.30
C THR A 96 -9.59 19.23 -4.59
N PHE A 97 -8.82 18.14 -4.52
CA PHE A 97 -8.01 17.68 -5.65
C PHE A 97 -8.20 16.21 -6.07
N ILE A 98 -9.12 15.47 -5.46
CA ILE A 98 -9.25 14.02 -5.68
C ILE A 98 -10.23 13.70 -6.83
N GLY A 99 -9.91 12.66 -7.61
CA GLY A 99 -10.78 12.15 -8.68
C GLY A 99 -10.84 13.06 -9.91
N GLY A 100 -9.80 13.86 -10.13
CA GLY A 100 -9.77 14.93 -11.11
C GLY A 100 -9.68 14.48 -12.57
N ASN A 101 -9.54 13.17 -12.86
CA ASN A 101 -9.48 12.64 -14.23
C ASN A 101 -10.58 11.58 -14.49
N PRO A 102 -11.74 11.97 -15.05
CA PRO A 102 -12.87 11.06 -15.24
C PRO A 102 -12.58 9.82 -16.09
N ALA A 103 -11.77 9.94 -17.15
CA ALA A 103 -11.44 8.81 -18.02
C ALA A 103 -10.56 7.78 -17.29
N TYR A 104 -9.60 8.26 -16.50
CA TYR A 104 -8.76 7.40 -15.67
C TYR A 104 -9.56 6.75 -14.53
N THR A 105 -10.43 7.48 -13.85
CA THR A 105 -11.34 6.93 -12.83
C THR A 105 -12.22 5.81 -13.41
N LEU A 106 -12.81 6.00 -14.60
CA LEU A 106 -13.60 4.95 -15.26
C LEU A 106 -12.75 3.73 -15.63
N ALA A 107 -11.52 3.93 -16.11
CA ALA A 107 -10.60 2.83 -16.42
C ALA A 107 -10.23 2.02 -15.17
N LEU A 108 -10.03 2.68 -14.04
CA LEU A 108 -9.83 2.03 -12.74
C LEU A 108 -11.09 1.28 -12.30
N GLN A 109 -12.28 1.87 -12.48
CA GLN A 109 -13.54 1.22 -12.12
C GLN A 109 -13.84 -0.06 -12.92
N ASN A 110 -13.24 -0.22 -14.11
CA ASN A 110 -13.30 -1.49 -14.83
C ASN A 110 -12.51 -2.62 -14.16
N LEU A 111 -11.46 -2.29 -13.40
CA LEU A 111 -10.74 -3.27 -12.59
C LEU A 111 -11.61 -3.66 -11.38
N ASP A 112 -12.19 -2.68 -10.70
CA ASP A 112 -13.16 -2.88 -9.63
C ASP A 112 -13.93 -1.57 -9.38
N GLY A 113 -15.25 -1.63 -9.22
CA GLY A 113 -16.09 -0.44 -9.05
C GLY A 113 -15.73 0.43 -7.85
N ASP A 114 -15.11 -0.18 -6.83
CA ASP A 114 -14.69 0.50 -5.60
C ASP A 114 -13.23 1.02 -5.67
N MET A 115 -12.51 0.83 -6.79
CA MET A 115 -11.13 1.30 -6.94
C MET A 115 -10.92 2.76 -6.47
N PRO A 116 -11.80 3.73 -6.82
CA PRO A 116 -11.59 5.09 -6.37
C PRO A 116 -11.64 5.27 -4.84
N GLN A 117 -12.48 4.49 -4.16
CA GLN A 117 -12.57 4.52 -2.70
C GLN A 117 -11.34 3.88 -2.06
N TYR A 118 -10.91 2.71 -2.57
CA TYR A 118 -9.71 2.02 -2.08
C TYR A 118 -8.44 2.87 -2.24
N ILE A 119 -8.29 3.57 -3.37
CA ILE A 119 -7.18 4.50 -3.59
C ILE A 119 -7.21 5.63 -2.55
N THR A 120 -8.38 6.23 -2.31
CA THR A 120 -8.52 7.31 -1.34
C THR A 120 -8.21 6.84 0.09
N ASP A 121 -8.70 5.67 0.49
CA ASP A 121 -8.50 5.16 1.85
C ASP A 121 -7.04 4.78 2.09
N ASN A 122 -6.41 4.05 1.17
CA ASN A 122 -4.98 3.75 1.24
C ASN A 122 -4.15 5.04 1.33
N THR A 123 -4.55 6.09 0.58
CA THR A 123 -3.87 7.39 0.65
C THR A 123 -4.04 8.06 2.02
N ASP A 124 -5.21 7.99 2.64
CA ASP A 124 -5.44 8.51 4.01
C ASP A 124 -4.57 7.75 5.02
N ASP A 125 -4.47 6.43 4.88
CA ASP A 125 -3.67 5.57 5.73
C ASP A 125 -2.17 5.94 5.63
N GLU A 126 -1.60 6.02 4.43
CA GLU A 126 -0.19 6.41 4.22
C GLU A 126 0.13 7.78 4.81
N LEU A 127 -0.75 8.77 4.57
CA LEU A 127 -0.59 10.12 5.12
C LEU A 127 -0.64 10.10 6.64
N SER A 128 -1.51 9.26 7.22
CA SER A 128 -1.64 9.10 8.66
C SER A 128 -0.41 8.43 9.28
N HIS A 129 0.15 7.40 8.63
CA HIS A 129 1.35 6.70 9.07
C HIS A 129 2.55 7.65 9.10
N ALA A 130 2.78 8.38 8.00
CA ALA A 130 3.86 9.37 7.90
C ALA A 130 3.73 10.46 8.97
N ALA A 131 2.52 11.01 9.15
CA ALA A 131 2.25 12.03 10.16
C ALA A 131 2.48 11.50 11.58
N PHE A 132 2.00 10.29 11.89
CA PHE A 132 2.16 9.67 13.20
C PHE A 132 3.63 9.38 13.51
N LEU A 133 4.38 8.75 12.59
CA LEU A 133 5.79 8.42 12.80
C LEU A 133 6.63 9.69 13.04
N LYS A 134 6.39 10.75 12.26
CA LYS A 134 7.03 12.05 12.43
C LYS A 134 6.74 12.64 13.81
N ALA A 135 5.47 12.69 14.20
CA ALA A 135 5.06 13.21 15.51
C ALA A 135 5.62 12.37 16.67
N PHE A 136 5.65 11.04 16.52
CA PHE A 136 6.20 10.15 17.51
C PHE A 136 7.70 10.39 17.68
N LEU A 137 8.50 10.43 16.61
CA LEU A 137 9.94 10.74 16.68
C LEU A 137 10.20 12.08 17.40
N ILE A 138 9.46 13.14 17.07
CA ILE A 138 9.55 14.45 17.74
C ILE A 138 9.24 14.32 19.24
N SER A 139 8.19 13.58 19.60
CA SER A 139 7.81 13.36 21.00
C SER A 139 8.89 12.62 21.82
N ARG A 140 9.81 11.91 21.14
CA ARG A 140 10.96 11.21 21.74
C ARG A 140 12.24 12.06 21.70
N GLY A 141 12.17 13.31 21.25
CA GLY A 141 13.31 14.23 21.17
C GLY A 141 14.25 13.96 20.01
N GLU A 142 13.80 13.23 18.99
CA GLU A 142 14.56 12.97 17.77
C GLU A 142 14.16 13.95 16.66
N VAL A 143 15.08 14.21 15.72
CA VAL A 143 14.83 15.03 14.53
C VAL A 143 14.42 14.09 13.40
N PRO A 144 13.16 14.12 12.93
CA PRO A 144 12.71 13.25 11.84
C PRO A 144 13.46 13.56 10.53
N VAL A 145 13.63 12.55 9.68
CA VAL A 145 14.11 12.73 8.31
C VAL A 145 13.22 13.75 7.56
N ASP A 146 13.86 14.62 6.79
CA ASP A 146 13.20 15.60 5.95
C ASP A 146 13.51 15.31 4.47
N LEU A 147 12.47 15.05 3.69
CA LEU A 147 12.56 14.77 2.25
C LEU A 147 12.12 15.95 1.38
N GLU A 148 11.63 17.03 1.97
CA GLU A 148 11.15 18.21 1.23
C GLU A 148 12.20 18.79 0.26
N PRO A 149 13.50 18.84 0.58
CA PRO A 149 14.53 19.28 -0.37
C PRO A 149 14.61 18.44 -1.67
N PHE A 150 14.04 17.24 -1.68
CA PHE A 150 14.02 16.33 -2.83
C PHE A 150 12.69 16.33 -3.59
N ARG A 151 11.71 17.17 -3.22
CA ARG A 151 10.50 17.40 -4.02
C ARG A 151 10.85 18.23 -5.26
N ILE A 152 11.38 17.57 -6.28
CA ILE A 152 11.85 18.24 -7.52
C ILE A 152 11.24 17.66 -8.79
N LEU A 153 10.68 16.44 -8.73
CA LEU A 153 10.14 15.75 -9.89
C LEU A 153 8.87 16.43 -10.39
N PRO A 154 8.60 16.41 -11.71
CA PRO A 154 7.37 16.98 -12.25
C PRO A 154 6.15 16.11 -11.93
N SER A 155 4.98 16.74 -11.79
CA SER A 155 3.69 16.04 -11.83
C SER A 155 3.33 15.64 -13.26
N SER A 156 2.41 14.67 -13.39
CA SER A 156 1.62 14.49 -14.63
C SER A 156 1.04 15.82 -15.09
N GLN A 157 0.97 16.03 -16.42
CA GLN A 157 0.35 17.20 -17.03
C GLN A 157 -1.13 16.96 -17.39
N ALA A 158 -1.71 15.83 -16.95
CA ALA A 158 -3.12 15.53 -17.21
C ALA A 158 -4.03 16.37 -16.31
N THR A 159 -5.20 16.71 -16.81
CA THR A 159 -6.27 17.34 -16.05
C THR A 159 -6.56 16.48 -14.81
N GLY A 160 -6.63 17.14 -13.65
CA GLY A 160 -6.78 16.52 -12.33
C GLY A 160 -5.49 16.50 -11.50
N ALA A 161 -4.31 16.43 -12.13
CA ALA A 161 -3.05 16.46 -11.40
C ALA A 161 -2.74 17.87 -10.87
N ARG A 162 -2.22 17.96 -9.64
CA ARG A 162 -2.02 19.24 -8.91
C ARG A 162 -0.89 20.13 -9.42
N GLN A 163 -0.11 19.69 -10.42
CA GLN A 163 1.02 20.44 -10.98
C GLN A 163 2.07 20.89 -9.93
N ILE A 164 2.23 20.11 -8.85
CA ILE A 164 3.23 20.35 -7.81
C ILE A 164 4.50 19.52 -8.05
N LYS A 165 5.54 19.79 -7.26
CA LYS A 165 6.76 18.97 -7.27
C LYS A 165 6.58 17.70 -6.44
N ARG A 166 7.12 16.59 -6.95
CA ARG A 166 6.99 15.23 -6.40
C ARG A 166 8.30 14.68 -5.87
N LEU A 167 8.19 13.71 -4.97
CA LEU A 167 9.29 12.82 -4.58
C LEU A 167 9.41 11.63 -5.53
N THR A 168 8.29 11.21 -6.11
CA THR A 168 8.15 9.99 -6.88
C THR A 168 7.70 10.25 -8.32
N ASN A 169 7.98 9.31 -9.21
CA ASN A 169 7.65 9.35 -10.63
C ASN A 169 6.81 8.12 -11.01
N LEU A 170 5.55 8.33 -11.39
CA LEU A 170 4.61 7.28 -11.83
C LEU A 170 4.47 7.18 -13.36
N MET A 171 5.26 7.94 -14.11
CA MET A 171 5.14 8.10 -15.56
C MET A 171 6.08 7.17 -16.33
N ASN A 172 7.04 6.51 -15.66
CA ASN A 172 7.97 5.60 -16.29
C ASN A 172 8.44 4.47 -15.35
N LEU A 173 7.62 3.42 -15.24
CA LEU A 173 7.80 2.34 -14.26
C LEU A 173 8.25 1.03 -14.89
N ASN A 174 8.98 0.23 -14.11
CA ASN A 174 9.36 -1.15 -14.36
C ASN A 174 8.80 -2.04 -13.23
N VAL A 175 7.50 -2.28 -13.27
CA VAL A 175 6.80 -2.96 -12.17
C VAL A 175 7.24 -4.42 -12.06
N ASP A 176 7.86 -4.79 -10.94
CA ASP A 176 8.22 -6.18 -10.65
C ASP A 176 6.95 -6.97 -10.32
N LEU A 177 6.65 -7.98 -11.16
CA LEU A 177 5.48 -8.84 -10.99
C LEU A 177 5.83 -10.18 -10.32
N SER A 178 7.03 -10.33 -9.77
CA SER A 178 7.51 -11.58 -9.17
C SER A 178 6.70 -11.95 -7.93
N TRP A 179 6.09 -10.98 -7.25
CA TRP A 179 5.16 -11.19 -6.15
C TRP A 179 3.98 -12.10 -6.56
N TYR A 180 3.48 -11.95 -7.80
CA TYR A 180 2.30 -12.67 -8.28
C TYR A 180 2.49 -14.18 -8.24
N THR A 181 3.63 -14.66 -8.77
CA THR A 181 3.97 -16.10 -8.78
C THR A 181 4.57 -16.53 -7.44
N ARG A 182 5.26 -15.65 -6.71
CA ARG A 182 5.77 -15.91 -5.36
C ARG A 182 4.66 -16.37 -4.43
N TYR A 183 3.57 -15.60 -4.36
CA TYR A 183 2.44 -15.87 -3.47
C TYR A 183 1.55 -17.02 -3.92
N ARG A 184 1.64 -17.44 -5.19
CA ARG A 184 0.96 -18.63 -5.75
C ARG A 184 1.83 -19.89 -5.78
N SER A 185 3.02 -19.86 -5.16
CA SER A 185 3.95 -20.98 -5.16
C SER A 185 4.27 -21.49 -3.76
N GLY A 186 4.65 -22.76 -3.66
CA GLY A 186 5.18 -23.35 -2.43
C GLY A 186 6.65 -22.98 -2.10
N LYS A 187 7.23 -21.97 -2.76
CA LYS A 187 8.63 -21.55 -2.60
C LYS A 187 8.74 -20.23 -1.83
N ASN A 188 9.93 -19.95 -1.27
CA ASN A 188 10.18 -18.76 -0.46
C ASN A 188 11.54 -18.14 -0.83
N PRO A 189 11.61 -16.82 -1.13
CA PRO A 189 12.86 -16.13 -1.46
C PRO A 189 13.90 -16.17 -0.32
N ASP A 190 13.48 -16.24 0.94
CA ASP A 190 14.39 -16.39 2.09
C ASP A 190 15.14 -17.71 2.11
N LEU A 191 14.71 -18.68 1.30
CA LEU A 191 15.38 -19.97 1.09
C LEU A 191 16.01 -20.08 -0.30
N GLY A 192 16.31 -18.94 -0.94
CA GLY A 192 17.03 -18.83 -2.22
C GLY A 192 16.17 -19.02 -3.46
N ALA A 193 14.83 -18.98 -3.34
CA ALA A 193 13.96 -19.07 -4.51
C ALA A 193 13.91 -17.74 -5.28
N ALA A 194 14.09 -17.81 -6.60
CA ALA A 194 13.84 -16.70 -7.51
C ALA A 194 12.51 -16.89 -8.23
N PHE A 195 11.82 -15.79 -8.52
CA PHE A 195 10.51 -15.77 -9.15
C PHE A 195 10.56 -14.91 -10.41
N LYS A 196 9.72 -15.26 -11.38
CA LYS A 196 9.46 -14.43 -12.55
C LYS A 196 8.01 -14.00 -12.50
N GLY A 197 7.76 -12.77 -12.95
CA GLY A 197 6.39 -12.31 -13.18
C GLY A 197 5.68 -13.14 -14.25
N PRO A 198 4.34 -13.13 -14.27
CA PRO A 198 3.54 -13.81 -15.30
C PRO A 198 3.70 -13.16 -16.69
N PHE A 199 4.07 -11.88 -16.73
CA PHE A 199 4.45 -11.12 -17.94
C PHE A 199 5.37 -9.97 -17.49
N VAL A 200 5.68 -9.03 -18.40
CA VAL A 200 6.62 -7.93 -18.14
C VAL A 200 5.92 -6.58 -18.34
N ILE A 201 6.00 -5.73 -17.32
CA ILE A 201 5.68 -4.30 -17.41
C ILE A 201 7.00 -3.55 -17.31
N LYS A 202 7.36 -2.83 -18.38
CA LYS A 202 8.64 -2.11 -18.47
C LYS A 202 8.47 -0.79 -19.20
N ASN A 203 8.99 0.28 -18.61
CA ASN A 203 8.93 1.63 -19.15
C ASN A 203 7.49 2.06 -19.46
N GLN A 204 6.59 1.90 -18.46
CA GLN A 204 5.16 2.15 -18.61
C GLN A 204 4.67 3.22 -17.64
N PRO A 205 3.75 4.11 -18.05
CA PRO A 205 3.06 4.97 -17.12
C PRO A 205 1.97 4.22 -16.35
N ALA A 206 1.85 4.51 -15.05
CA ALA A 206 0.72 4.08 -14.23
C ALA A 206 -0.29 5.22 -13.98
N ILE A 207 0.00 6.43 -14.44
CA ILE A 207 -0.94 7.57 -14.48
C ILE A 207 -0.91 8.21 -15.87
N PRO A 208 -1.99 8.85 -16.35
CA PRO A 208 -1.97 9.57 -17.62
C PRO A 208 -0.84 10.59 -17.64
N LEU A 209 -0.08 10.66 -18.73
CA LEU A 209 1.06 11.59 -18.83
C LEU A 209 0.60 13.03 -19.00
N ASN A 210 -0.44 13.22 -19.80
CA ASN A 210 -1.07 14.49 -20.14
C ASN A 210 -2.45 14.24 -20.79
N ASP A 211 -3.17 15.30 -21.15
CA ASP A 211 -4.52 15.19 -21.73
C ASP A 211 -4.61 14.45 -23.08
N THR A 212 -3.50 14.14 -23.75
CA THR A 212 -3.52 13.25 -24.93
C THR A 212 -3.79 11.79 -24.56
N ASP A 213 -3.52 11.38 -23.32
CA ASP A 213 -3.91 10.05 -22.81
C ASP A 213 -5.39 10.01 -22.36
N THR A 214 -6.01 11.18 -22.15
CA THR A 214 -7.41 11.32 -21.74
C THR A 214 -8.17 12.41 -22.52
N PRO A 215 -8.29 12.31 -23.86
CA PRO A 215 -9.11 13.23 -24.64
C PRO A 215 -10.55 13.35 -24.11
N PRO A 216 -11.25 14.48 -24.25
CA PRO A 216 -12.58 14.69 -23.67
C PRO A 216 -13.66 13.66 -24.06
N SER A 217 -13.50 12.96 -25.19
CA SER A 217 -14.42 11.91 -25.65
C SER A 217 -14.06 10.51 -25.14
N THR A 218 -13.00 10.37 -24.35
CA THR A 218 -12.51 9.06 -23.89
C THR A 218 -13.46 8.49 -22.85
N ASN A 219 -14.00 7.30 -23.15
CA ASN A 219 -14.85 6.55 -22.25
C ASN A 219 -14.50 5.06 -22.36
N PRO A 220 -13.68 4.53 -21.44
CA PRO A 220 -13.23 3.13 -21.49
C PRO A 220 -14.35 2.20 -21.02
N THR A 221 -15.40 1.99 -21.82
CA THR A 221 -16.45 1.01 -21.48
C THR A 221 -16.04 -0.40 -21.91
N VAL A 222 -16.42 -1.42 -21.13
CA VAL A 222 -16.22 -2.83 -21.47
C VAL A 222 -17.25 -3.30 -22.52
N PRO A 223 -16.85 -4.02 -23.59
CA PRO A 223 -15.48 -4.41 -23.94
C PRO A 223 -14.67 -3.20 -24.40
N ILE A 224 -13.42 -3.14 -23.93
CA ILE A 224 -12.51 -2.03 -24.21
C ILE A 224 -12.20 -2.02 -25.70
N ALA A 225 -12.57 -0.94 -26.38
CA ALA A 225 -12.40 -0.81 -27.82
C ALA A 225 -12.07 0.64 -28.20
N GLY A 226 -11.10 0.77 -29.12
CA GLY A 226 -10.70 2.07 -29.66
C GLY A 226 -9.47 2.61 -28.95
N ARG A 227 -8.65 3.32 -29.73
CA ARG A 227 -7.28 3.72 -29.35
C ARG A 227 -7.20 4.42 -27.99
N ASP A 228 -8.05 5.42 -27.75
CA ASP A 228 -7.95 6.24 -26.53
C ASP A 228 -8.43 5.45 -25.29
N ALA A 229 -9.48 4.63 -25.45
CA ALA A 229 -9.98 3.74 -24.40
C ALA A 229 -8.96 2.64 -24.04
N GLU A 230 -8.34 2.03 -25.05
CA GLU A 230 -7.27 1.02 -24.89
C GLU A 230 -6.05 1.63 -24.19
N ARG A 231 -5.67 2.85 -24.57
CA ARG A 231 -4.55 3.57 -23.94
C ARG A 231 -4.81 3.82 -22.47
N ILE A 232 -5.91 4.46 -22.10
CA ILE A 232 -6.16 4.77 -20.69
C ILE A 232 -6.41 3.52 -19.84
N GLN A 233 -7.01 2.46 -20.43
CA GLN A 233 -7.16 1.19 -19.74
C GLN A 233 -5.81 0.51 -19.49
N ALA A 234 -4.89 0.55 -20.44
CA ALA A 234 -3.55 -0.02 -20.24
C ALA A 234 -2.76 0.71 -19.14
N ILE A 235 -2.92 2.03 -19.01
CA ILE A 235 -2.35 2.82 -17.92
C ILE A 235 -2.97 2.39 -16.57
N ALA A 236 -4.30 2.30 -16.48
CA ALA A 236 -4.98 1.85 -15.27
C ALA A 236 -4.62 0.40 -14.89
N ASN A 237 -4.49 -0.50 -15.88
CA ASN A 237 -4.03 -1.87 -15.65
C ASN A 237 -2.59 -1.91 -15.13
N THR A 238 -1.72 -1.01 -15.60
CA THR A 238 -0.35 -0.85 -15.07
C THR A 238 -0.40 -0.40 -13.60
N ALA A 239 -1.26 0.56 -13.27
CA ALA A 239 -1.48 1.01 -11.89
C ALA A 239 -1.94 -0.13 -10.99
N GLY A 240 -2.91 -0.95 -11.43
CA GLY A 240 -3.42 -2.09 -10.65
C GLY A 240 -2.35 -3.10 -10.26
N PHE A 241 -1.37 -3.38 -11.14
CA PHE A 241 -0.21 -4.21 -10.78
C PHE A 241 0.81 -3.49 -9.91
N HIS A 242 0.98 -2.18 -10.11
CA HIS A 242 1.88 -1.37 -9.31
C HIS A 242 1.41 -1.23 -7.85
N PHE A 243 0.11 -1.07 -7.61
CA PHE A 243 -0.48 -1.07 -6.26
C PHE A 243 -0.05 -2.32 -5.48
N ALA A 244 -0.25 -3.51 -6.05
CA ALA A 244 0.16 -4.75 -5.41
C ALA A 244 1.68 -4.90 -5.24
N PHE A 245 2.49 -4.29 -6.13
CA PHE A 245 3.96 -4.26 -6.01
C PHE A 245 4.44 -3.40 -4.83
N ILE A 246 3.82 -2.25 -4.62
CA ILE A 246 4.10 -1.35 -3.49
C ILE A 246 3.77 -2.08 -2.18
N GLU A 247 2.55 -2.58 -2.09
CA GLU A 247 1.94 -3.01 -0.83
C GLU A 247 2.50 -4.37 -0.37
N GLN A 248 2.91 -5.25 -1.30
CA GLN A 248 3.68 -6.45 -0.92
C GLN A 248 5.05 -6.08 -0.31
N GLY A 249 5.58 -4.91 -0.66
CA GLY A 249 6.80 -4.33 -0.13
C GLY A 249 6.60 -3.93 1.33
N GLY A 250 5.59 -3.12 1.62
CA GLY A 250 5.18 -2.74 2.98
C GLY A 250 4.91 -3.96 3.87
N ALA A 251 4.14 -4.93 3.35
CA ALA A 251 3.84 -6.18 4.03
C ALA A 251 5.11 -6.98 4.43
N SER A 252 6.19 -6.89 3.65
CA SER A 252 7.48 -7.56 3.94
C SER A 252 8.37 -6.71 4.85
N LEU A 253 8.37 -5.38 4.66
CA LEU A 253 9.23 -4.42 5.35
C LEU A 253 8.93 -4.39 6.85
N TYR A 254 7.67 -4.15 7.21
CA TYR A 254 7.31 -3.92 8.61
C TYR A 254 7.60 -5.10 9.53
N PRO A 255 7.27 -6.37 9.19
CA PRO A 255 7.71 -7.51 9.98
C PRO A 255 9.22 -7.58 10.12
N THR A 256 9.96 -7.28 9.05
CA THR A 256 11.42 -7.31 9.03
C THR A 256 12.03 -6.24 9.96
N LEU A 257 11.44 -5.04 10.03
CA LEU A 257 11.81 -4.01 11.00
C LEU A 257 11.40 -4.40 12.43
N ALA A 258 10.17 -4.92 12.60
CA ALA A 258 9.63 -5.31 13.90
C ALA A 258 10.49 -6.37 14.61
N PHE A 259 11.05 -7.33 13.87
CA PHE A 259 11.96 -8.34 14.43
C PHE A 259 13.25 -7.76 15.02
N LYS A 260 13.58 -6.51 14.71
CA LYS A 260 14.78 -5.80 15.19
C LYS A 260 14.50 -4.85 16.34
N ALA A 261 13.24 -4.47 16.57
CA ALA A 261 12.85 -3.50 17.58
C ALA A 261 13.10 -4.00 19.01
N ASN A 262 13.58 -3.10 19.88
CA ASN A 262 13.86 -3.36 21.29
C ASN A 262 12.88 -2.64 22.22
N ASP A 263 12.50 -1.40 21.88
CA ASP A 263 11.48 -0.67 22.64
C ASP A 263 10.10 -1.28 22.35
N PRO A 264 9.33 -1.72 23.38
CA PRO A 264 8.02 -2.32 23.19
C PRO A 264 7.01 -1.41 22.49
N THR A 265 7.15 -0.09 22.64
CA THR A 265 6.32 0.91 21.96
C THR A 265 6.66 0.94 20.47
N VAL A 266 7.95 0.89 20.13
CA VAL A 266 8.39 0.84 18.73
C VAL A 266 7.96 -0.46 18.07
N LEU A 267 8.09 -1.59 18.77
CA LEU A 267 7.54 -2.87 18.29
C LEU A 267 6.02 -2.78 18.06
N ARG A 268 5.28 -2.18 19.00
CA ARG A 268 3.83 -1.98 18.86
C ARG A 268 3.50 -1.15 17.62
N ILE A 269 4.22 -0.05 17.39
CA ILE A 269 4.02 0.80 16.21
C ILE A 269 4.26 0.00 14.94
N LEU A 270 5.42 -0.67 14.81
CA LEU A 270 5.78 -1.40 13.60
C LEU A 270 4.84 -2.57 13.30
N VAL A 271 4.39 -3.31 14.32
CA VAL A 271 3.44 -4.40 14.11
C VAL A 271 2.03 -3.89 13.79
N SER A 272 1.62 -2.75 14.36
CA SER A 272 0.31 -2.17 14.09
C SER A 272 0.20 -1.55 12.71
N ILE A 273 1.17 -0.74 12.30
CA ILE A 273 1.22 -0.20 10.92
C ILE A 273 1.39 -1.35 9.93
N GLY A 274 2.35 -2.25 10.17
CA GLY A 274 2.53 -3.43 9.32
C GLY A 274 1.32 -4.35 9.20
N GLY A 275 0.39 -4.31 10.16
CA GLY A 275 -0.89 -5.01 10.05
C GLY A 275 -1.81 -4.42 8.99
N VAL A 276 -1.80 -3.10 8.82
CA VAL A 276 -2.54 -2.36 7.77
C VAL A 276 -1.91 -2.62 6.41
N GLU A 277 -0.58 -2.54 6.29
CA GLU A 277 0.15 -2.88 5.04
C GLU A 277 -0.18 -4.29 4.50
N ILE A 278 -0.37 -5.26 5.41
CA ILE A 278 -0.75 -6.63 5.02
C ILE A 278 -2.18 -6.66 4.50
N ASP A 279 -3.08 -5.85 5.06
CA ASP A 279 -4.46 -5.71 4.60
C ASP A 279 -4.51 -5.04 3.21
N HIS A 280 -3.77 -3.94 3.03
CA HIS A 280 -3.57 -3.30 1.72
C HIS A 280 -3.08 -4.32 0.69
N PHE A 281 -2.02 -5.08 0.98
CA PHE A 281 -1.52 -6.08 0.04
C PHE A 281 -2.60 -7.11 -0.33
N GLY A 282 -3.39 -7.59 0.63
CA GLY A 282 -4.49 -8.51 0.36
C GLY A 282 -5.53 -7.92 -0.60
N LEU A 283 -5.90 -6.66 -0.41
CA LEU A 283 -6.80 -5.91 -1.28
C LEU A 283 -6.23 -5.81 -2.70
N TRP A 284 -5.01 -5.30 -2.86
CA TRP A 284 -4.45 -5.02 -4.18
C TRP A 284 -4.00 -6.28 -4.93
N HIS A 285 -3.62 -7.35 -4.22
CA HIS A 285 -3.35 -8.65 -4.83
C HIS A 285 -4.59 -9.17 -5.56
N ASP A 286 -5.78 -9.05 -4.96
CA ASP A 286 -7.05 -9.36 -5.63
C ASP A 286 -7.24 -8.49 -6.88
N LYS A 287 -7.21 -7.16 -6.70
CA LYS A 287 -7.58 -6.23 -7.79
C LYS A 287 -6.62 -6.23 -8.97
N GLY A 288 -5.32 -6.43 -8.73
CA GLY A 288 -4.34 -6.58 -9.80
C GLY A 288 -4.63 -7.77 -10.72
N GLY A 289 -5.30 -8.82 -10.22
CA GLY A 289 -5.73 -9.97 -11.02
C GLY A 289 -6.77 -9.63 -12.10
N ASN A 290 -7.57 -8.57 -11.91
CA ASN A 290 -8.66 -8.22 -12.83
C ASN A 290 -8.14 -7.65 -14.16
N ALA A 291 -6.96 -7.04 -14.18
CA ALA A 291 -6.30 -6.54 -15.40
C ALA A 291 -5.96 -7.65 -16.41
N VAL A 292 -5.87 -8.91 -15.95
CA VAL A 292 -5.42 -10.08 -16.72
C VAL A 292 -6.45 -11.23 -16.69
N ALA A 293 -7.69 -10.88 -16.38
CA ALA A 293 -8.85 -11.77 -16.48
C ALA A 293 -9.91 -11.14 -17.39
N GLN A 294 -10.80 -11.95 -17.94
CA GLN A 294 -11.97 -11.43 -18.64
C GLN A 294 -12.81 -10.54 -17.70
N PRO A 295 -13.34 -9.39 -18.17
CA PRO A 295 -13.40 -8.97 -19.58
C PRO A 295 -12.24 -8.05 -20.04
N LEU A 296 -11.22 -7.80 -19.21
CA LEU A 296 -10.10 -6.90 -19.53
C LEU A 296 -8.89 -7.58 -20.15
N ALA A 297 -8.76 -8.89 -19.97
CA ALA A 297 -7.70 -9.66 -20.59
C ALA A 297 -7.68 -9.47 -22.12
N GLY A 298 -6.50 -9.22 -22.65
CA GLY A 298 -6.27 -8.94 -24.07
C GLY A 298 -6.12 -7.45 -24.42
N VAL A 299 -6.30 -6.53 -23.47
CA VAL A 299 -6.01 -5.11 -23.69
C VAL A 299 -4.54 -4.92 -24.10
N VAL A 300 -4.33 -4.17 -25.18
CA VAL A 300 -3.02 -3.78 -25.71
C VAL A 300 -2.91 -2.27 -25.69
N ASP A 301 -1.85 -1.74 -25.09
CA ASP A 301 -1.53 -0.32 -25.19
C ASP A 301 -1.16 0.05 -26.64
N PRO A 302 -1.93 0.91 -27.33
CA PRO A 302 -1.67 1.25 -28.72
C PRO A 302 -0.51 2.24 -28.92
N VAL A 303 0.11 2.71 -27.83
CA VAL A 303 1.29 3.57 -27.83
C VAL A 303 2.55 2.76 -27.53
N THR A 304 2.53 1.91 -26.51
CA THR A 304 3.73 1.19 -26.05
C THR A 304 3.80 -0.27 -26.51
N GLY A 305 2.67 -0.84 -26.93
CA GLY A 305 2.54 -2.27 -27.29
C GLY A 305 2.46 -3.21 -26.08
N LEU A 306 2.42 -2.71 -24.85
CA LEU A 306 2.21 -3.52 -23.66
C LEU A 306 0.90 -4.30 -23.79
N THR A 307 0.94 -5.62 -23.56
CA THR A 307 -0.24 -6.49 -23.62
C THR A 307 -0.52 -7.09 -22.25
N PHE A 308 -1.78 -7.03 -21.81
CA PHE A 308 -2.25 -7.70 -20.59
C PHE A 308 -2.88 -9.04 -20.97
N PRO A 309 -2.18 -10.18 -20.81
CA PRO A 309 -2.67 -11.48 -21.28
C PRO A 309 -3.83 -12.01 -20.44
N ASP A 310 -4.57 -12.99 -20.98
CA ASP A 310 -5.51 -13.79 -20.19
C ASP A 310 -4.76 -14.87 -19.41
N LEU A 311 -4.51 -14.63 -18.12
CA LEU A 311 -3.81 -15.57 -17.26
C LEU A 311 -4.67 -16.76 -16.82
N ASN A 312 -5.99 -16.71 -17.09
CA ASN A 312 -6.93 -17.80 -16.83
C ASN A 312 -7.13 -18.72 -18.05
N ASN A 313 -6.43 -18.48 -19.17
CA ASN A 313 -6.54 -19.29 -20.38
C ASN A 313 -5.17 -19.79 -20.93
N PRO A 314 -4.69 -20.98 -20.52
CA PRO A 314 -5.24 -21.81 -19.46
C PRO A 314 -4.81 -21.32 -18.07
N ALA A 315 -5.72 -21.42 -17.09
CA ALA A 315 -5.39 -21.17 -15.70
C ALA A 315 -4.44 -22.25 -15.17
N THR A 316 -3.44 -21.83 -14.40
CA THR A 316 -2.54 -22.71 -13.64
C THR A 316 -2.48 -22.27 -12.19
N GLU A 317 -1.90 -23.08 -11.32
CA GLU A 317 -1.63 -22.69 -9.93
C GLU A 317 -0.93 -21.31 -9.84
N LEU A 318 0.03 -21.05 -10.73
CA LEU A 318 0.85 -19.85 -10.72
C LEU A 318 0.19 -18.63 -11.41
N THR A 319 -0.87 -18.83 -12.19
CA THR A 319 -1.45 -17.78 -13.05
C THR A 319 -2.93 -17.50 -12.76
N GLN A 320 -3.62 -18.39 -12.06
CA GLN A 320 -5.05 -18.22 -11.78
C GLN A 320 -5.31 -16.98 -10.91
N THR A 321 -6.16 -16.08 -11.39
CA THR A 321 -6.28 -14.73 -10.84
C THR A 321 -6.97 -14.70 -9.47
N ASN A 322 -7.99 -15.52 -9.26
CA ASN A 322 -8.75 -15.58 -7.99
C ASN A 322 -8.05 -16.35 -6.84
N LYS A 323 -6.77 -16.74 -7.00
CA LYS A 323 -5.92 -17.25 -5.90
C LYS A 323 -5.23 -16.09 -5.17
N ILE A 324 -6.00 -15.45 -4.30
CA ILE A 324 -5.59 -14.19 -3.64
C ILE A 324 -4.90 -14.40 -2.29
N LEU A 325 -5.12 -15.55 -1.64
CA LEU A 325 -4.45 -15.84 -0.37
C LEU A 325 -3.08 -16.50 -0.61
N PRO A 326 -2.06 -16.20 0.22
CA PRO A 326 -0.74 -16.82 0.10
C PRO A 326 -0.79 -18.35 0.16
N GLU A 327 -0.34 -19.01 -0.90
CA GLU A 327 -0.16 -20.46 -0.94
C GLU A 327 0.88 -20.88 0.12
N PRO A 328 0.64 -21.95 0.91
CA PRO A 328 1.61 -22.46 1.87
C PRO A 328 2.96 -22.77 1.23
N CYS A 329 4.04 -22.25 1.82
CA CYS A 329 5.40 -22.40 1.31
C CYS A 329 6.34 -23.01 2.33
N ASN A 330 7.53 -23.41 1.88
CA ASN A 330 8.64 -23.70 2.80
C ASN A 330 8.97 -22.43 3.60
N PHE A 331 9.07 -22.54 4.92
CA PHE A 331 9.34 -21.41 5.80
C PHE A 331 10.26 -21.85 6.95
N ILE A 332 11.29 -21.05 7.23
CA ILE A 332 12.35 -21.31 8.23
C ILE A 332 13.21 -22.55 7.91
N SER A 333 12.60 -23.74 7.78
CA SER A 333 13.25 -24.99 7.42
C SER A 333 12.38 -25.82 6.48
N LYS A 334 13.00 -26.48 5.50
CA LYS A 334 12.32 -27.44 4.61
C LYS A 334 11.91 -28.74 5.32
N SER A 335 12.37 -28.97 6.55
CA SER A 335 11.99 -30.13 7.38
C SER A 335 10.66 -29.94 8.11
N LEU A 336 10.13 -28.70 8.15
CA LEU A 336 8.83 -28.40 8.75
C LEU A 336 7.73 -28.47 7.68
N PRO A 337 6.46 -28.69 8.08
CA PRO A 337 5.33 -28.54 7.17
C PRO A 337 5.29 -27.14 6.54
N ARG A 338 4.73 -27.05 5.33
CA ARG A 338 4.52 -25.77 4.65
C ARG A 338 3.56 -24.89 5.47
N CYS A 339 3.82 -23.59 5.48
CA CYS A 339 3.03 -22.60 6.20
C CYS A 339 2.64 -21.44 5.26
N SER A 340 1.41 -20.94 5.39
CA SER A 340 0.99 -19.71 4.71
C SER A 340 1.53 -18.51 5.49
N VAL A 341 2.37 -17.71 4.84
CA VAL A 341 3.08 -16.57 5.44
C VAL A 341 3.27 -15.46 4.42
N ILE A 342 3.39 -14.23 4.93
CA ILE A 342 4.00 -13.13 4.20
C ILE A 342 5.47 -13.45 3.94
N ARG A 343 5.95 -13.13 2.73
CA ARG A 343 7.31 -13.47 2.29
C ARG A 343 7.85 -12.50 1.23
N PRO A 344 9.10 -12.08 1.32
CA PRO A 344 10.12 -12.41 2.34
C PRO A 344 9.87 -11.76 3.70
N THR A 345 10.52 -12.28 4.73
CA THR A 345 10.64 -11.61 6.05
C THR A 345 12.08 -11.64 6.60
N SER A 346 13.06 -11.97 5.76
CA SER A 346 14.48 -11.78 6.07
C SER A 346 14.93 -10.36 5.73
N THR A 347 15.91 -9.85 6.48
CA THR A 347 16.54 -8.55 6.20
C THR A 347 17.12 -8.45 4.78
N GLN A 348 17.64 -9.54 4.22
CA GLN A 348 18.24 -9.50 2.88
C GLN A 348 17.21 -9.21 1.79
N ASN A 349 16.00 -9.76 1.90
CA ASN A 349 15.01 -9.75 0.82
C ASN A 349 13.81 -8.84 1.11
N GLY A 350 13.48 -8.59 2.38
CA GLY A 350 12.37 -7.75 2.82
C GLY A 350 12.80 -6.63 3.77
N GLY A 351 14.11 -6.39 3.93
CA GLY A 351 14.62 -5.30 4.75
C GLY A 351 14.67 -3.96 4.02
N ALA A 352 15.11 -2.95 4.74
CA ALA A 352 15.12 -1.57 4.29
C ALA A 352 15.98 -1.36 3.02
N VAL A 353 17.13 -2.04 2.92
CA VAL A 353 17.98 -1.97 1.71
C VAL A 353 17.29 -2.60 0.50
N ALA A 354 16.52 -3.68 0.71
CA ALA A 354 15.76 -4.30 -0.37
C ALA A 354 14.65 -3.36 -0.86
N THR A 355 13.96 -2.66 0.04
CA THR A 355 12.94 -1.65 -0.30
C THR A 355 13.50 -0.52 -1.16
N VAL A 356 14.61 0.12 -0.75
CA VAL A 356 15.22 1.21 -1.55
C VAL A 356 15.62 0.74 -2.94
N LYS A 357 16.18 -0.47 -3.05
CA LYS A 357 16.54 -1.06 -4.34
C LYS A 357 15.32 -1.34 -5.20
N ALA A 358 14.26 -1.91 -4.63
CA ALA A 358 13.03 -2.22 -5.34
C ALA A 358 12.41 -0.94 -5.93
N PHE A 359 12.24 0.13 -5.16
CA PHE A 359 11.73 1.40 -5.66
C PHE A 359 12.67 2.07 -6.69
N THR A 360 13.99 1.89 -6.55
CA THR A 360 14.95 2.38 -7.55
C THR A 360 14.83 1.62 -8.88
N GLU A 361 14.73 0.29 -8.82
CA GLU A 361 14.59 -0.59 -10.00
C GLU A 361 13.24 -0.39 -10.70
N ASP A 362 12.19 -0.17 -9.92
CA ASP A 362 10.86 0.20 -10.39
C ASP A 362 10.87 1.53 -11.17
N GLY A 363 11.84 2.41 -10.93
CA GLY A 363 11.95 3.69 -11.63
C GLY A 363 11.24 4.84 -10.93
N LEU A 364 10.70 4.60 -9.73
CA LEU A 364 10.01 5.58 -8.89
C LEU A 364 10.84 6.84 -8.62
N PHE A 365 12.17 6.73 -8.65
CA PHE A 365 13.10 7.83 -8.38
C PHE A 365 13.83 8.36 -9.62
N ILE A 366 13.38 8.02 -10.83
CA ILE A 366 13.96 8.56 -12.07
C ILE A 366 13.83 10.09 -12.06
N GLY A 367 15.00 10.76 -12.09
CA GLY A 367 15.11 12.22 -12.05
C GLY A 367 15.57 12.77 -10.69
N GLN A 368 15.64 11.95 -9.64
CA GLN A 368 16.17 12.37 -8.34
C GLN A 368 17.69 12.58 -8.38
N PRO A 369 18.26 13.46 -7.55
CA PRO A 369 19.70 13.68 -7.49
C PRO A 369 20.40 12.56 -6.69
N ALA A 370 21.70 12.39 -6.90
CA ALA A 370 22.51 11.39 -6.18
C ALA A 370 22.35 11.49 -4.65
N ALA A 371 22.24 12.70 -4.11
CA ALA A 371 22.05 12.95 -2.68
C ALA A 371 20.77 12.32 -2.10
N PHE A 372 19.71 12.17 -2.91
CA PHE A 372 18.49 11.45 -2.49
C PHE A 372 18.80 9.97 -2.27
N PHE A 373 19.44 9.32 -3.25
CA PHE A 373 19.81 7.91 -3.16
C PHE A 373 20.80 7.64 -2.03
N GLU A 374 21.75 8.55 -1.81
CA GLU A 374 22.70 8.47 -0.69
C GLU A 374 21.97 8.51 0.66
N LEU A 375 21.05 9.46 0.85
CA LEU A 375 20.24 9.55 2.08
C LEU A 375 19.38 8.30 2.28
N SER A 376 18.63 7.88 1.25
CA SER A 376 17.79 6.68 1.29
C SER A 376 18.57 5.44 1.69
N MET A 377 19.73 5.22 1.05
CA MET A 377 20.58 4.07 1.35
C MET A 377 21.23 4.16 2.74
N GLN A 378 21.59 5.36 3.21
CA GLN A 378 22.11 5.54 4.56
C GLN A 378 21.07 5.17 5.63
N LEU A 379 19.83 5.62 5.48
CA LEU A 379 18.72 5.27 6.37
C LEU A 379 18.45 3.76 6.34
N ALA A 380 18.43 3.18 5.14
CA ALA A 380 18.20 1.76 4.95
C ALA A 380 19.27 0.89 5.61
N ILE A 381 20.55 1.20 5.38
CA ILE A 381 21.67 0.48 5.98
C ILE A 381 21.62 0.60 7.50
N ALA A 382 21.28 1.78 8.04
CA ALA A 382 21.15 1.98 9.48
C ALA A 382 20.05 1.09 10.09
N ALA A 383 18.87 1.03 9.46
CA ALA A 383 17.75 0.19 9.90
C ALA A 383 18.07 -1.31 9.80
N ASP A 384 18.67 -1.76 8.69
CA ASP A 384 19.01 -3.18 8.51
C ASP A 384 20.14 -3.65 9.43
N SER A 385 21.03 -2.73 9.82
CA SER A 385 22.13 -3.01 10.76
C SER A 385 21.66 -3.19 12.21
N VAL A 386 20.42 -2.81 12.53
CA VAL A 386 19.87 -3.00 13.87
C VAL A 386 19.79 -4.48 14.21
N ARG A 387 20.36 -4.83 15.35
CA ARG A 387 20.25 -6.15 15.97
C ARG A 387 19.39 -6.03 17.21
N ARG A 388 18.45 -6.96 17.36
CA ARG A 388 17.67 -7.07 18.59
C ARG A 388 18.61 -7.34 19.76
N GLY A 389 18.53 -6.53 20.79
CA GLY A 389 19.20 -6.78 22.07
C GLY A 389 18.59 -8.01 22.71
N LEU A 390 19.44 -8.94 23.13
CA LEU A 390 19.04 -10.09 23.95
C LEU A 390 18.78 -9.65 25.39
#